data_AF-A0A200PPF5-F1
#
_entry.id   AF-A0A200PPF5-F1
#
_cell.length_a   1.000
_cell.length_b   1.000
_cell.length_c   1.000
_cell.angle_alpha   90.00
_cell.angle_beta   90.00
_cell.angle_gamma   90.00
#
_symmetry.space_group_name_H-M   'P 1'
#
loop_
_entity.id
_entity.type
_entity.pdbx_description
1 polymer ?
#
loop_
_entity_poly.entity_id
_entity_poly.type
_entity_poly.pdbx_seq_one_letter_code
_entity_poly.pdbx_strand_id
1 'polypeptide(L)'
;MSSCHYTTIKKLPLNFFFAFRSPKVFSRVSPSSAFFSTDIVGEKPILVRDFIHSALYDPNHGYFSKRSGAVGMLESSIKFNKLEGRRAYLRHLDKIYKQNDISWFTPVELFKPWYAHGIAEAIMRTANLSVPLKIYEIGGGSGSCAKNIMDYIMLNAPARVYNNMTYISVEISSALAKKQLETVGEVRSHLSKFRVECRDAADRSGWGDVDLQPCWVIMLEVLDNLPHDLIYSENQVSPWMEVWLQRQKDSLNISELYKPLQDPLIKRCIEIVDLEREHSTHGARAISAARSMWSKFFPKPRRSWMPTGCLRLLEVLHGSLPKMSLIASDFSFLPDVRVPGARAPLVSTKGAGVPT
;
A
#
# COMPACT_ATOMS: atom_id res chain seq x y z
N MET A 1 30.83 59.58 32.33
CA MET A 1 29.69 60.25 32.97
C MET A 1 28.41 59.61 32.45
N SER A 2 27.73 58.86 33.33
CA SER A 2 26.27 58.76 33.52
C SER A 2 25.39 58.62 32.28
N SER A 3 24.51 57.64 32.14
CA SER A 3 23.48 57.18 33.08
C SER A 3 22.76 56.00 32.40
N CYS A 4 22.31 54.99 33.15
CA CYS A 4 21.03 54.37 32.80
C CYS A 4 20.35 53.76 34.02
N HIS A 5 19.05 54.03 34.10
CA HIS A 5 18.17 53.97 35.27
C HIS A 5 17.70 52.55 35.63
N TYR A 6 17.59 52.31 36.94
CA TYR A 6 16.73 51.30 37.54
C TYR A 6 15.27 51.76 37.48
N THR A 7 14.36 50.87 37.06
CA THR A 7 12.91 51.07 37.23
C THR A 7 12.29 49.85 37.89
N THR A 8 11.59 50.16 38.98
CA THR A 8 10.97 49.28 39.97
C THR A 8 9.74 48.53 39.45
N ILE A 9 9.61 47.28 39.90
CA ILE A 9 8.50 46.35 39.69
C ILE A 9 7.19 46.91 40.29
N LYS A 10 6.15 47.06 39.47
CA LYS A 10 4.75 47.20 39.93
C LYS A 10 4.00 45.89 39.70
N LYS A 11 3.55 45.27 40.79
CA LYS A 11 2.64 44.12 40.81
C LYS A 11 1.25 44.56 40.33
N LEU A 12 0.70 43.86 39.35
CA LEU A 12 -0.72 43.89 38.97
C LEU A 12 -1.34 42.52 39.31
N PRO A 13 -2.57 42.45 39.85
CA PRO A 13 -3.19 41.19 40.23
C PRO A 13 -3.78 40.50 38.98
N LEU A 14 -3.28 39.31 38.64
CA LEU A 14 -3.93 38.42 37.68
C LEU A 14 -5.06 37.67 38.40
N ASN A 15 -6.30 38.14 38.24
CA ASN A 15 -7.48 37.30 38.37
C ASN A 15 -7.82 36.74 36.98
N PHE A 16 -7.36 35.52 36.69
CA PHE A 16 -7.85 34.74 35.55
C PHE A 16 -8.72 33.59 36.07
N PHE A 17 -10.04 33.79 35.98
CA PHE A 17 -11.01 32.70 35.99
C PHE A 17 -10.82 31.89 34.69
N PHE A 18 -10.26 30.69 34.78
CA PHE A 18 -10.35 29.72 33.68
C PHE A 18 -11.61 28.88 33.86
N ALA A 19 -12.66 29.27 33.14
CA ALA A 19 -13.78 28.39 32.85
C ALA A 19 -13.29 27.29 31.90
N PHE A 20 -13.24 26.04 32.38
CA PHE A 20 -12.98 24.87 31.53
C PHE A 20 -14.16 24.65 30.58
N ARG A 21 -14.08 25.19 29.37
CA ARG A 21 -14.84 24.70 28.22
C ARG A 21 -13.98 23.69 27.47
N SER A 22 -14.35 22.42 27.55
CA SER A 22 -13.81 21.37 26.69
C SER A 22 -14.01 21.76 25.22
N PRO A 23 -12.95 21.89 24.41
CA PRO A 23 -13.14 22.13 22.98
C PRO A 23 -13.59 20.82 22.33
N LYS A 24 -14.83 20.78 21.84
CA LYS A 24 -15.24 19.81 20.82
C LYS A 24 -14.40 20.11 19.57
N VAL A 25 -13.30 19.38 19.39
CA VAL A 25 -12.50 19.47 18.17
C VAL A 25 -13.27 18.75 17.07
N PHE A 26 -14.14 19.49 16.37
CA PHE A 26 -14.61 19.08 15.05
C PHE A 26 -13.47 19.32 14.07
N SER A 27 -12.77 18.26 13.67
CA SER A 27 -11.91 18.33 12.48
C SER A 27 -12.81 18.47 11.26
N ARG A 28 -13.12 19.71 10.86
CA ARG A 28 -13.70 20.01 9.56
C ARG A 28 -12.62 19.72 8.51
N VAL A 29 -12.65 18.53 7.94
CA VAL A 29 -11.95 18.26 6.68
C VAL A 29 -12.78 18.97 5.60
N SER A 30 -12.25 20.05 5.03
CA SER A 30 -12.84 20.67 3.84
C SER A 30 -12.92 19.59 2.75
N PRO A 31 -14.05 19.41 2.05
CA PRO A 31 -14.14 18.46 0.96
C PRO A 31 -13.30 19.02 -0.19
N SER A 32 -12.02 18.65 -0.26
CA SER A 32 -11.36 18.54 -1.56
C SER A 32 -12.27 17.64 -2.39
N SER A 33 -12.68 18.09 -3.58
CA SER A 33 -13.51 17.32 -4.50
C SER A 33 -12.91 15.91 -4.65
N ALA A 34 -13.46 14.95 -3.91
CA ALA A 34 -12.99 13.58 -4.00
C ALA A 34 -13.28 13.15 -5.45
N PHE A 35 -12.25 12.75 -6.18
CA PHE A 35 -12.39 12.27 -7.56
C PHE A 35 -13.16 10.93 -7.64
N PHE A 36 -13.60 10.40 -6.50
CA PHE A 36 -14.36 9.17 -6.33
C PHE A 36 -15.65 9.47 -5.58
N SER A 37 -16.70 8.72 -5.93
CA SER A 37 -18.03 8.97 -5.35
C SER A 37 -18.01 8.77 -3.84
N THR A 38 -18.50 9.77 -3.11
CA THR A 38 -18.80 9.66 -1.67
C THR A 38 -19.96 8.71 -1.37
N ASP A 39 -20.61 8.15 -2.40
CA ASP A 39 -21.74 7.23 -2.27
C ASP A 39 -21.36 5.84 -1.73
N ILE A 40 -20.07 5.57 -1.56
CA ILE A 40 -19.57 4.41 -0.82
C ILE A 40 -19.99 4.46 0.66
N VAL A 41 -20.02 5.67 1.24
CA VAL A 41 -20.39 5.85 2.66
C VAL A 41 -21.87 6.22 2.74
N GLY A 42 -22.66 5.26 3.22
CA GLY A 42 -24.09 5.44 3.48
C GLY A 42 -24.41 5.92 4.91
N GLU A 43 -25.69 5.83 5.27
CA GLU A 43 -26.16 6.10 6.64
C GLU A 43 -25.63 5.06 7.65
N LYS A 44 -25.38 3.83 7.20
CA LYS A 44 -24.76 2.80 8.04
C LYS A 44 -23.24 3.04 8.08
N PRO A 45 -22.62 3.13 9.28
CA PRO A 45 -21.18 3.29 9.37
C PRO A 45 -20.43 2.10 8.76
N ILE A 46 -19.35 2.39 8.04
CA ILE A 46 -18.43 1.39 7.49
C ILE A 46 -17.04 1.54 8.10
N LEU A 47 -16.28 0.47 8.18
CA LEU A 47 -14.92 0.51 8.71
C LEU A 47 -13.98 1.16 7.69
N VAL A 48 -12.90 1.81 8.14
CA VAL A 48 -11.97 2.53 7.24
C VAL A 48 -11.37 1.61 6.18
N ARG A 49 -10.98 0.36 6.52
CA ARG A 49 -10.49 -0.58 5.50
C ARG A 49 -11.55 -0.88 4.43
N ASP A 50 -12.82 -1.00 4.79
CA ASP A 50 -13.88 -1.40 3.86
C ASP A 50 -14.17 -0.25 2.89
N PHE A 51 -14.11 0.99 3.39
CA PHE A 51 -14.14 2.18 2.56
C PHE A 51 -12.98 2.20 1.55
N ILE A 52 -11.73 2.00 2.01
CA ILE A 52 -10.55 2.00 1.14
C ILE A 52 -10.66 0.90 0.09
N HIS A 53 -11.08 -0.31 0.51
CA HIS A 53 -11.28 -1.44 -0.39
C HIS A 53 -12.28 -1.09 -1.50
N SER A 54 -13.47 -0.58 -1.16
CA SER A 54 -14.47 -0.17 -2.14
C SER A 54 -13.97 0.97 -3.03
N ALA A 55 -13.26 1.95 -2.48
CA ALA A 55 -12.73 3.08 -3.26
C ALA A 55 -11.70 2.64 -4.31
N LEU A 56 -10.91 1.60 -4.02
CA LEU A 56 -9.88 1.09 -4.92
C LEU A 56 -10.39 0.00 -5.87
N TYR A 57 -11.14 -0.96 -5.35
CA TYR A 57 -11.40 -2.25 -6.01
C TYR A 57 -12.87 -2.55 -6.29
N ASP A 58 -13.80 -1.63 -6.02
CA ASP A 58 -15.19 -1.84 -6.44
C ASP A 58 -15.24 -2.12 -7.97
N PRO A 59 -15.94 -3.18 -8.42
CA PRO A 59 -15.92 -3.59 -9.83
C PRO A 59 -16.43 -2.54 -10.82
N ASN A 60 -17.28 -1.60 -10.36
CA ASN A 60 -17.93 -0.61 -11.22
C ASN A 60 -17.42 0.80 -10.97
N HIS A 61 -16.95 1.08 -9.75
CA HIS A 61 -16.68 2.42 -9.26
C HIS A 61 -15.29 2.60 -8.65
N GLY A 62 -14.58 1.49 -8.42
CA GLY A 62 -13.24 1.50 -7.85
C GLY A 62 -12.21 2.15 -8.77
N TYR A 63 -11.18 2.71 -8.18
CA TYR A 63 -10.04 3.32 -8.86
C TYR A 63 -9.51 2.46 -10.02
N PHE A 64 -9.22 1.18 -9.74
CA PHE A 64 -8.60 0.25 -10.69
C PHE A 64 -9.58 -0.27 -11.75
N SER A 65 -10.88 -0.19 -11.48
CA SER A 65 -11.93 -0.68 -12.37
C SER A 65 -12.41 0.41 -13.35
N LYS A 66 -12.55 1.65 -12.86
CA LYS A 66 -13.18 2.74 -13.62
C LYS A 66 -12.19 3.50 -14.51
N ARG A 67 -10.93 3.64 -14.09
CA ARG A 67 -9.96 4.51 -14.76
C ARG A 67 -9.15 3.74 -15.79
N SER A 68 -9.42 4.00 -17.07
CA SER A 68 -8.49 3.64 -18.14
C SER A 68 -7.12 4.30 -17.84
N GLY A 69 -6.04 3.51 -17.76
CA GLY A 69 -4.72 4.05 -17.43
C GLY A 69 -4.45 4.28 -15.93
N ALA A 70 -5.19 3.60 -15.03
CA ALA A 70 -4.84 3.48 -13.61
C ALA A 70 -3.37 3.07 -13.42
N VAL A 71 -2.94 2.04 -14.16
CA VAL A 71 -1.53 1.61 -14.25
C VAL A 71 -1.04 1.83 -15.67
N GLY A 72 0.05 2.58 -15.81
CA GLY A 72 0.65 2.89 -17.09
C GLY A 72 1.32 1.70 -17.75
N MET A 73 1.20 1.59 -19.06
CA MET A 73 1.98 0.65 -19.86
C MET A 73 2.76 1.43 -20.91
N LEU A 74 4.08 1.22 -20.98
CA LEU A 74 4.89 1.80 -22.05
C LEU A 74 4.75 0.94 -23.32
N GLU A 75 4.60 1.56 -24.48
CA GLU A 75 4.58 0.82 -25.75
C GLU A 75 5.91 0.12 -26.03
N SER A 76 7.03 0.72 -25.60
CA SER A 76 8.36 0.17 -25.81
C SER A 76 9.29 0.44 -24.61
N SER A 77 10.28 -0.42 -24.45
CA SER A 77 11.33 -0.25 -23.43
C SER A 77 12.12 1.04 -23.63
N ILE A 78 12.38 1.75 -22.54
CA ILE A 78 13.31 2.89 -22.53
C ILE A 78 14.69 2.41 -22.94
N LYS A 79 15.27 3.04 -23.98
CA LYS A 79 16.62 2.74 -24.47
C LYS A 79 17.64 3.49 -23.61
N PHE A 80 17.92 2.98 -22.41
CA PHE A 80 18.82 3.62 -21.43
C PHE A 80 20.22 3.93 -22.00
N ASN A 81 20.73 3.09 -22.91
CA ASN A 81 22.00 3.31 -23.59
C ASN A 81 22.03 4.53 -24.52
N LYS A 82 20.87 5.13 -24.82
CA LYS A 82 20.74 6.37 -25.60
C LYS A 82 20.55 7.61 -24.71
N LEU A 83 20.53 7.46 -23.39
CA LEU A 83 20.36 8.56 -22.44
C LEU A 83 21.71 8.94 -21.84
N GLU A 84 22.02 10.24 -21.85
CA GLU A 84 23.26 10.82 -21.28
C GLU A 84 23.29 10.83 -19.72
N GLY A 85 22.52 9.97 -19.07
CA GLY A 85 22.41 9.86 -17.61
C GLY A 85 21.12 10.42 -17.01
N ARG A 86 21.13 10.64 -15.68
CA ARG A 86 19.92 10.91 -14.87
C ARG A 86 19.09 12.08 -15.38
N ARG A 87 19.73 13.19 -15.78
CA ARG A 87 19.01 14.39 -16.25
C ARG A 87 18.27 14.12 -17.57
N ALA A 88 18.87 13.37 -18.49
CA ALA A 88 18.22 12.99 -19.74
C ALA A 88 17.05 12.03 -19.47
N TYR A 89 17.23 11.08 -18.54
CA TYR A 89 16.16 10.19 -18.08
C TYR A 89 14.98 10.95 -17.49
N LEU A 90 15.20 11.90 -16.56
CA LEU A 90 14.11 12.66 -15.95
C LEU A 90 13.33 13.50 -16.97
N ARG A 91 14.00 14.10 -17.96
CA ARG A 91 13.32 14.81 -19.07
C ARG A 91 12.50 13.86 -19.95
N HIS A 92 13.04 12.66 -20.22
CA HIS A 92 12.32 11.65 -20.98
C HIS A 92 11.08 11.17 -20.22
N LEU A 93 11.21 10.94 -18.91
CA LEU A 93 10.12 10.54 -18.04
C LEU A 93 9.03 11.62 -17.95
N ASP A 94 9.42 12.88 -17.74
CA ASP A 94 8.51 14.03 -17.76
C ASP A 94 7.73 14.13 -19.08
N LYS A 95 8.41 13.89 -20.22
CA LYS A 95 7.76 13.85 -21.53
C LYS A 95 6.72 12.72 -21.61
N ILE A 96 7.07 11.50 -21.18
CA ILE A 96 6.13 10.37 -21.17
C ILE A 96 4.90 10.71 -20.33
N TYR A 97 5.08 11.24 -19.12
CA TYR A 97 3.99 11.60 -18.22
C TYR A 97 3.09 12.72 -18.78
N LYS A 98 3.65 13.70 -19.50
CA LYS A 98 2.87 14.77 -20.15
C LYS A 98 2.12 14.29 -21.39
N GLN A 99 2.63 13.26 -22.06
CA GLN A 99 2.03 12.72 -23.29
C GLN A 99 0.93 11.70 -23.03
N ASN A 100 0.83 11.16 -21.82
CA ASN A 100 -0.11 10.10 -21.48
C ASN A 100 -0.97 10.51 -20.27
N ASP A 101 -2.28 10.27 -20.33
CA ASP A 101 -3.15 10.38 -19.15
C ASP A 101 -3.04 9.14 -18.24
N ILE A 102 -1.79 8.79 -17.87
CA ILE A 102 -1.44 7.61 -17.08
C ILE A 102 -1.14 8.02 -15.65
N SER A 103 -1.80 7.43 -14.65
CA SER A 103 -1.66 7.89 -13.27
C SER A 103 -0.27 7.67 -12.68
N TRP A 104 0.35 6.53 -12.95
CA TRP A 104 1.75 6.23 -12.61
C TRP A 104 2.29 5.10 -13.49
N PHE A 105 3.61 5.00 -13.57
CA PHE A 105 4.30 3.82 -14.10
C PHE A 105 5.00 3.08 -12.98
N THR A 106 4.86 1.76 -12.99
CA THR A 106 5.57 0.85 -12.10
C THR A 106 7.04 0.70 -12.54
N PRO A 107 7.98 0.29 -11.65
CA PRO A 107 9.33 -0.08 -12.05
C PRO A 107 9.34 -1.19 -13.11
N VAL A 108 8.38 -2.12 -13.07
CA VAL A 108 8.20 -3.14 -14.12
C VAL A 108 8.14 -2.48 -15.49
N GLU A 109 7.34 -1.42 -15.63
CA GLU A 109 7.14 -0.74 -16.91
C GLU A 109 8.31 0.18 -17.27
N LEU A 110 8.81 0.97 -16.30
CA LEU A 110 9.89 1.91 -16.55
C LEU A 110 11.21 1.22 -16.89
N PHE A 111 11.48 0.06 -16.30
CA PHE A 111 12.75 -0.64 -16.42
C PHE A 111 12.65 -1.95 -17.21
N LYS A 112 11.55 -2.23 -17.93
CA LYS A 112 11.46 -3.45 -18.74
C LYS A 112 12.51 -3.51 -19.87
N PRO A 113 13.09 -4.68 -20.15
CA PRO A 113 12.79 -5.97 -19.51
C PRO A 113 13.64 -6.24 -18.25
N TRP A 114 14.59 -5.34 -17.93
CA TRP A 114 15.65 -5.56 -16.95
C TRP A 114 15.14 -5.80 -15.53
N TYR A 115 14.05 -5.16 -15.12
CA TYR A 115 13.45 -5.39 -13.80
C TYR A 115 13.00 -6.86 -13.63
N ALA A 116 12.26 -7.38 -14.61
CA ALA A 116 11.82 -8.76 -14.66
C ALA A 116 12.98 -9.75 -14.83
N HIS A 117 14.00 -9.39 -15.61
CA HIS A 117 15.21 -10.21 -15.76
C HIS A 117 15.94 -10.40 -14.43
N GLY A 118 16.08 -9.34 -13.62
CA GLY A 118 16.70 -9.45 -12.30
C GLY A 118 15.94 -10.39 -11.37
N ILE A 119 14.61 -10.34 -11.40
CA ILE A 119 13.74 -11.26 -10.65
C ILE A 119 13.92 -12.70 -11.17
N ALA A 120 13.87 -12.90 -12.48
CA ALA A 120 14.03 -14.21 -13.10
C ALA A 120 15.41 -14.82 -12.78
N GLU A 121 16.49 -14.03 -12.84
CA GLU A 121 17.82 -14.48 -12.45
C GLU A 121 17.88 -14.89 -10.99
N ALA A 122 17.31 -14.10 -10.07
CA ALA A 122 17.25 -14.43 -8.65
C ALA A 122 16.54 -15.77 -8.41
N ILE A 123 15.39 -15.98 -9.07
CA ILE A 123 14.65 -17.26 -9.03
C ILE A 123 15.53 -18.39 -9.57
N MET A 124 16.12 -18.23 -10.75
CA MET A 124 16.92 -19.27 -11.41
C MET A 124 18.16 -19.68 -10.60
N ARG A 125 18.74 -18.76 -9.82
CA ARG A 125 19.91 -19.05 -8.97
C ARG A 125 19.58 -19.78 -7.67
N THR A 126 18.34 -19.70 -7.20
CA THR A 126 17.96 -20.16 -5.85
C THR A 126 16.88 -21.24 -5.85
N ALA A 127 16.11 -21.36 -6.93
CA ALA A 127 15.08 -22.38 -7.05
C ALA A 127 15.67 -23.79 -7.14
N ASN A 128 14.99 -24.75 -6.50
CA ASN A 128 15.25 -26.16 -6.74
C ASN A 128 14.65 -26.58 -8.10
N LEU A 129 15.46 -26.57 -9.16
CA LEU A 129 15.04 -26.90 -10.52
C LEU A 129 14.93 -28.41 -10.78
N SER A 130 15.04 -29.26 -9.76
CA SER A 130 14.72 -30.69 -9.86
C SER A 130 13.21 -30.95 -9.82
N VAL A 131 12.42 -29.96 -9.34
CA VAL A 131 10.95 -29.97 -9.42
C VAL A 131 10.46 -28.92 -10.43
N PRO A 132 9.25 -29.08 -11.02
CA PRO A 132 8.68 -28.08 -11.91
C PRO A 132 8.57 -26.71 -11.25
N LEU A 133 9.08 -25.67 -11.94
CA LEU A 133 9.05 -24.30 -11.46
C LEU A 133 7.62 -23.75 -11.49
N LYS A 134 7.11 -23.31 -10.33
CA LYS A 134 5.79 -22.70 -10.21
C LYS A 134 5.90 -21.28 -9.68
N ILE A 135 5.29 -20.34 -10.38
CA ILE A 135 5.28 -18.92 -10.02
C ILE A 135 3.84 -18.46 -9.92
N TYR A 136 3.51 -17.81 -8.81
CA TYR A 136 2.33 -17.00 -8.61
C TYR A 136 2.74 -15.53 -8.66
N GLU A 137 2.04 -14.71 -9.44
CA GLU A 137 2.18 -13.26 -9.42
C GLU A 137 0.87 -12.64 -8.94
N ILE A 138 0.90 -11.90 -7.83
CA ILE A 138 -0.27 -11.21 -7.30
C ILE A 138 -0.27 -9.81 -7.87
N GLY A 139 -1.35 -9.41 -8.54
CA GLY A 139 -1.48 -8.07 -9.14
C GLY A 139 -0.50 -7.84 -10.30
N GLY A 140 -0.48 -8.72 -11.30
CA GLY A 140 0.47 -8.68 -12.42
C GLY A 140 0.34 -7.48 -13.38
N GLY A 141 -0.57 -6.54 -13.12
CA GLY A 141 -0.72 -5.31 -13.89
C GLY A 141 -0.99 -5.58 -15.37
N SER A 142 -0.13 -5.06 -16.24
CA SER A 142 -0.19 -5.24 -17.71
C SER A 142 0.23 -6.63 -18.18
N GLY A 143 0.90 -7.43 -17.34
CA GLY A 143 1.50 -8.71 -17.71
C GLY A 143 2.93 -8.59 -18.26
N SER A 144 3.48 -7.38 -18.32
CA SER A 144 4.86 -7.14 -18.74
C SER A 144 5.88 -7.91 -17.87
N CYS A 145 5.66 -8.01 -16.56
CA CYS A 145 6.56 -8.75 -15.67
C CYS A 145 6.56 -10.25 -16.02
N ALA A 146 5.38 -10.89 -16.00
CA ALA A 146 5.19 -12.28 -16.40
C ALA A 146 5.85 -12.61 -17.75
N LYS A 147 5.53 -11.82 -18.80
CA LYS A 147 6.10 -12.00 -20.13
C LYS A 147 7.63 -11.97 -20.09
N ASN A 148 8.23 -10.93 -19.50
CA ASN A 148 9.68 -10.77 -19.50
C ASN A 148 10.41 -11.80 -18.60
N ILE A 149 9.78 -12.27 -17.50
CA ILE A 149 10.31 -13.40 -16.71
C ILE A 149 10.31 -14.68 -17.56
N MET A 150 9.20 -14.97 -18.25
CA MET A 150 9.08 -16.15 -19.09
C MET A 150 10.03 -16.12 -20.30
N ASP A 151 10.18 -14.95 -20.95
CA ASP A 151 11.17 -14.71 -22.00
C ASP A 151 12.59 -15.00 -21.48
N TYR A 152 12.95 -14.47 -20.31
CA TYR A 152 14.26 -14.70 -19.71
C TYR A 152 14.52 -16.19 -19.42
N ILE A 153 13.56 -16.89 -18.79
CA ILE A 153 13.69 -18.31 -18.49
C ILE A 153 13.77 -19.14 -19.78
N MET A 154 12.97 -18.81 -20.79
CA MET A 154 13.01 -19.49 -22.08
C MET A 154 14.38 -19.40 -22.76
N LEU A 155 15.05 -18.24 -22.65
CA LEU A 155 16.33 -17.99 -23.31
C LEU A 155 17.55 -18.47 -22.51
N ASN A 156 17.46 -18.50 -21.18
CA ASN A 156 18.63 -18.70 -20.31
C ASN A 156 18.59 -19.98 -19.47
N ALA A 157 17.44 -20.65 -19.33
CA ALA A 157 17.33 -21.89 -18.59
C ALA A 157 17.42 -23.13 -19.50
N PRO A 158 17.82 -24.30 -18.97
CA PRO A 158 17.66 -25.56 -19.69
C PRO A 158 16.21 -25.76 -20.13
N ALA A 159 15.98 -26.23 -21.36
CA ALA A 159 14.65 -26.35 -21.96
C ALA A 159 13.63 -27.08 -21.06
N ARG A 160 14.07 -28.09 -20.30
CA ARG A 160 13.23 -28.83 -19.34
C ARG A 160 12.60 -27.94 -18.26
N VAL A 161 13.25 -26.85 -17.87
CA VAL A 161 12.76 -25.92 -16.85
C VAL A 161 11.62 -25.10 -17.42
N TYR A 162 11.86 -24.42 -18.55
CA TYR A 162 10.84 -23.62 -19.22
C TYR A 162 9.65 -24.49 -19.67
N ASN A 163 9.90 -25.67 -20.24
CA ASN A 163 8.82 -26.53 -20.75
C ASN A 163 7.88 -27.04 -19.66
N ASN A 164 8.37 -27.20 -18.43
CA ASN A 164 7.60 -27.74 -17.31
C ASN A 164 7.16 -26.65 -16.31
N MET A 165 7.43 -25.37 -16.57
CA MET A 165 7.05 -24.31 -15.63
C MET A 165 5.54 -24.02 -15.68
N THR A 166 5.02 -23.45 -14.60
CA THR A 166 3.68 -22.88 -14.55
C THR A 166 3.74 -21.48 -13.97
N TYR A 167 3.13 -20.52 -14.64
CA TYR A 167 3.01 -19.13 -14.21
C TYR A 167 1.53 -18.79 -14.06
N ILE A 168 1.13 -18.38 -12.86
CA ILE A 168 -0.25 -18.09 -12.50
C ILE A 168 -0.30 -16.65 -12.02
N SER A 169 -0.97 -15.79 -12.78
CA SER A 169 -1.29 -14.46 -12.26
C SER A 169 -2.60 -14.51 -11.49
N VAL A 170 -2.65 -13.93 -10.30
CA VAL A 170 -3.87 -13.73 -9.51
C VAL A 170 -4.20 -12.24 -9.57
N GLU A 171 -5.28 -11.90 -10.25
CA GLU A 171 -5.63 -10.53 -10.59
C GLU A 171 -7.09 -10.27 -10.22
N ILE A 172 -7.36 -9.20 -9.46
CA ILE A 172 -8.73 -8.87 -9.04
C ILE A 172 -9.50 -8.16 -10.16
N SER A 173 -8.80 -7.43 -11.04
CA SER A 173 -9.39 -6.68 -12.15
C SER A 173 -9.53 -7.53 -13.41
N SER A 174 -10.76 -7.77 -13.86
CA SER A 174 -11.04 -8.50 -15.11
C SER A 174 -10.43 -7.82 -16.34
N ALA A 175 -10.35 -6.48 -16.35
CA ALA A 175 -9.73 -5.72 -17.43
C ALA A 175 -8.21 -5.96 -17.49
N LEU A 176 -7.53 -5.92 -16.34
CA LEU A 176 -6.09 -6.23 -16.27
C LEU A 176 -5.83 -7.70 -16.56
N ALA A 177 -6.68 -8.61 -16.10
CA ALA A 177 -6.58 -10.03 -16.39
C ALA A 177 -6.61 -10.31 -17.90
N LYS A 178 -7.53 -9.67 -18.62
CA LYS A 178 -7.59 -9.74 -20.09
C LYS A 178 -6.32 -9.16 -20.73
N LYS A 179 -5.86 -8.00 -20.24
CA LYS A 179 -4.64 -7.35 -20.76
C LYS A 179 -3.39 -8.20 -20.58
N GLN A 180 -3.29 -8.94 -19.48
CA GLN A 180 -2.18 -9.86 -19.23
C GLN A 180 -2.18 -11.03 -20.22
N LEU A 181 -3.36 -11.60 -20.51
CA LEU A 181 -3.49 -12.66 -21.53
C LEU A 181 -3.07 -12.17 -22.92
N GLU A 182 -3.45 -10.94 -23.29
CA GLU A 182 -3.03 -10.31 -24.54
C GLU A 182 -1.50 -10.14 -24.59
N THR A 183 -0.92 -9.51 -23.55
CA THR A 183 0.52 -9.20 -23.49
C THR A 183 1.39 -10.46 -23.46
N VAL A 184 1.07 -11.43 -22.62
CA VAL A 184 1.81 -12.70 -22.55
C VAL A 184 1.57 -13.55 -23.82
N GLY A 185 0.37 -13.44 -24.41
CA GLY A 185 -0.01 -14.15 -25.63
C GLY A 185 0.73 -13.70 -26.90
N GLU A 186 1.42 -12.55 -26.88
CA GLU A 186 2.33 -12.12 -27.95
C GLU A 186 3.41 -13.18 -28.23
N VAL A 187 3.77 -14.00 -27.23
CA VAL A 187 4.71 -15.11 -27.35
C VAL A 187 3.94 -16.42 -27.24
N ARG A 188 3.61 -17.02 -28.40
CA ARG A 188 2.77 -18.23 -28.49
C ARG A 188 3.20 -19.39 -27.58
N SER A 189 4.50 -19.55 -27.34
CA SER A 189 5.01 -20.64 -26.49
C SER A 189 4.69 -20.46 -24.99
N HIS A 190 4.34 -19.24 -24.55
CA HIS A 190 3.92 -18.92 -23.18
C HIS A 190 2.49 -19.36 -22.87
N LEU A 191 1.61 -19.43 -23.86
CA LEU A 191 0.17 -19.71 -23.67
C LEU A 191 -0.13 -21.02 -22.94
N SER A 192 0.74 -22.03 -23.08
CA SER A 192 0.58 -23.33 -22.40
C SER A 192 1.06 -23.33 -20.94
N LYS A 193 1.75 -22.27 -20.51
CA LYS A 193 2.42 -22.16 -19.21
C LYS A 193 1.84 -21.04 -18.35
N PHE A 194 1.20 -20.06 -18.97
CA PHE A 194 0.61 -18.91 -18.32
C PHE A 194 -0.90 -19.03 -18.23
N ARG A 195 -1.45 -18.68 -17.07
CA ARG A 195 -2.89 -18.43 -16.91
C ARG A 195 -3.12 -17.28 -15.94
N VAL A 196 -4.31 -16.68 -16.03
CA VAL A 196 -4.77 -15.68 -15.07
C VAL A 196 -5.98 -16.23 -14.31
N GLU A 197 -5.93 -16.12 -12.99
CA GLU A 197 -7.04 -16.41 -12.09
C GLU A 197 -7.64 -15.06 -11.65
N CYS A 198 -8.81 -14.73 -12.18
CA CYS A 198 -9.48 -13.46 -11.89
C CYS A 198 -10.20 -13.52 -10.54
N ARG A 199 -9.51 -13.18 -9.44
CA ARG A 199 -10.00 -13.28 -8.06
C ARG A 199 -9.20 -12.39 -7.10
N ASP A 200 -9.77 -12.10 -5.93
CA ASP A 200 -9.05 -11.47 -4.83
C ASP A 200 -8.10 -12.48 -4.17
N ALA A 201 -6.79 -12.17 -4.15
CA ALA A 201 -5.78 -13.00 -3.51
C ALA A 201 -5.93 -13.05 -1.98
N ALA A 202 -6.56 -12.04 -1.35
CA ALA A 202 -6.85 -12.00 0.08
C ALA A 202 -8.16 -12.72 0.47
N ASP A 203 -8.90 -13.25 -0.50
CA ASP A 203 -10.06 -14.11 -0.24
C ASP A 203 -9.64 -15.59 -0.22
N ARG A 204 -9.61 -16.18 0.98
CA ARG A 204 -9.27 -17.60 1.17
C ARG A 204 -10.17 -18.54 0.37
N SER A 205 -11.44 -18.19 0.15
CA SER A 205 -12.39 -19.05 -0.56
C SER A 205 -12.07 -19.17 -2.05
N GLY A 206 -11.38 -18.17 -2.62
CA GLY A 206 -10.88 -18.22 -3.99
C GLY A 206 -9.67 -19.14 -4.17
N TRP A 207 -9.04 -19.57 -3.08
CA TRP A 207 -7.98 -20.57 -3.10
C TRP A 207 -8.57 -21.95 -2.86
N GLY A 208 -8.16 -22.93 -3.66
CA GLY A 208 -8.55 -24.33 -3.46
C GLY A 208 -7.85 -24.96 -2.26
N ASP A 209 -7.67 -26.28 -2.38
CA ASP A 209 -6.87 -27.04 -1.43
C ASP A 209 -5.46 -26.47 -1.29
N VAL A 210 -4.86 -26.72 -0.12
CA VAL A 210 -3.51 -26.27 0.20
C VAL A 210 -2.53 -26.86 -0.83
N ASP A 211 -1.76 -25.99 -1.48
CA ASP A 211 -0.75 -26.41 -2.44
C ASP A 211 0.60 -26.60 -1.75
N LEU A 212 1.02 -27.85 -1.66
CA LEU A 212 2.28 -28.24 -1.03
C LEU A 212 3.47 -28.24 -1.99
N GLN A 213 3.28 -27.84 -3.25
CA GLN A 213 4.36 -27.66 -4.21
C GLN A 213 5.19 -26.43 -3.86
N PRO A 214 6.54 -26.53 -3.81
CA PRO A 214 7.38 -25.34 -3.73
C PRO A 214 7.08 -24.38 -4.87
N CYS A 215 6.82 -23.13 -4.55
CA CYS A 215 6.47 -22.11 -5.52
C CYS A 215 7.12 -20.77 -5.18
N TRP A 216 7.14 -19.88 -6.16
CA TRP A 216 7.49 -18.47 -5.97
C TRP A 216 6.21 -17.65 -5.94
N VAL A 217 6.14 -16.68 -5.03
CA VAL A 217 5.10 -15.66 -5.04
C VAL A 217 5.78 -14.31 -5.29
N ILE A 218 5.30 -13.60 -6.30
CA ILE A 218 5.80 -12.28 -6.69
C ILE A 218 4.71 -11.25 -6.38
N MET A 219 5.06 -10.19 -5.67
CA MET A 219 4.18 -9.06 -5.35
C MET A 219 4.94 -7.74 -5.58
N LEU A 220 4.57 -6.99 -6.62
CA LEU A 220 5.27 -5.76 -7.00
C LEU A 220 4.28 -4.60 -6.96
N GLU A 221 4.49 -3.64 -6.04
CA GLU A 221 3.55 -2.52 -5.79
C GLU A 221 2.12 -3.01 -5.51
N VAL A 222 2.01 -3.97 -4.59
CA VAL A 222 0.74 -4.57 -4.18
C VAL A 222 0.38 -4.13 -2.76
N LEU A 223 1.36 -4.14 -1.85
CA LEU A 223 1.13 -3.97 -0.41
C LEU A 223 0.76 -2.53 -0.06
N ASP A 224 1.30 -1.54 -0.76
CA ASP A 224 0.93 -0.12 -0.60
C ASP A 224 -0.53 0.17 -0.95
N ASN A 225 -1.09 -0.59 -1.90
CA ASN A 225 -2.47 -0.47 -2.35
C ASN A 225 -3.47 -1.24 -1.47
N LEU A 226 -3.01 -2.10 -0.56
CA LEU A 226 -3.92 -2.88 0.29
C LEU A 226 -4.63 -2.00 1.32
N PRO A 227 -5.91 -2.29 1.65
CA PRO A 227 -6.65 -1.52 2.62
C PRO A 227 -6.03 -1.53 4.02
N HIS A 228 -6.04 -0.38 4.67
CA HIS A 228 -5.56 -0.19 6.04
C HIS A 228 -6.71 0.22 6.96
N ASP A 229 -6.63 -0.18 8.22
CA ASP A 229 -7.52 0.33 9.27
C ASP A 229 -6.88 1.47 10.03
N LEU A 230 -7.68 2.47 10.40
CA LEU A 230 -7.25 3.54 11.30
C LEU A 230 -7.75 3.22 12.72
N ILE A 231 -6.84 3.26 13.68
CA ILE A 231 -7.15 3.22 15.11
C ILE A 231 -6.84 4.55 15.76
N TYR A 232 -7.67 4.90 16.73
CA TYR A 232 -7.60 6.16 17.46
C TYR A 232 -7.58 5.90 18.97
N SER A 233 -6.84 6.71 19.71
CA SER A 233 -6.96 6.79 21.17
C SER A 233 -6.93 8.25 21.60
N GLU A 234 -7.79 8.61 22.55
CA GLU A 234 -7.93 9.99 23.04
C GLU A 234 -6.64 10.51 23.70
N ASN A 235 -5.87 9.62 24.28
CA ASN A 235 -4.61 9.91 24.94
C ASN A 235 -3.76 8.63 25.07
N GLN A 236 -2.65 8.70 25.80
CA GLN A 236 -1.68 7.61 25.89
C GLN A 236 -2.10 6.48 26.84
N VAL A 237 -3.12 6.71 27.68
CA VAL A 237 -3.63 5.72 28.64
C VAL A 237 -5.01 5.18 28.28
N SER A 238 -5.75 5.85 27.39
CA SER A 238 -7.03 5.36 26.88
C SER A 238 -6.85 4.16 25.93
N PRO A 239 -7.80 3.21 25.93
CA PRO A 239 -7.76 2.08 25.00
C PRO A 239 -7.85 2.55 23.55
N TRP A 240 -7.35 1.73 22.63
CA TRP A 240 -7.57 1.94 21.20
C TRP A 240 -9.05 1.75 20.84
N MET A 241 -9.50 2.59 19.92
CA MET A 241 -10.82 2.55 19.30
C MET A 241 -10.67 2.38 17.79
N GLU A 242 -11.63 1.70 17.20
CA GLU A 242 -11.78 1.62 15.75
C GLU A 242 -12.29 2.94 15.19
N VAL A 243 -11.77 3.34 14.03
CA VAL A 243 -12.33 4.45 13.27
C VAL A 243 -13.24 3.92 12.18
N TRP A 244 -14.47 4.42 12.18
CA TRP A 244 -15.52 4.14 11.21
C TRP A 244 -15.91 5.42 10.48
N LEU A 245 -16.43 5.31 9.27
CA LEU A 245 -16.91 6.42 8.46
C LEU A 245 -18.42 6.36 8.34
N GLN A 246 -19.09 7.50 8.52
CA GLN A 246 -20.53 7.64 8.35
C GLN A 246 -20.85 8.95 7.63
N ARG A 247 -21.84 8.91 6.74
CA ARG A 247 -22.41 10.12 6.13
C ARG A 247 -23.24 10.88 7.17
N GLN A 248 -23.04 12.18 7.26
CA GLN A 248 -23.88 13.03 8.10
C GLN A 248 -25.28 13.16 7.51
N LYS A 249 -26.30 13.11 8.37
CA LYS A 249 -27.70 13.25 7.95
C LYS A 249 -27.88 14.58 7.21
N ASP A 250 -28.56 14.53 6.06
CA ASP A 250 -28.84 15.68 5.18
C ASP A 250 -27.58 16.41 4.65
N SER A 251 -26.43 15.73 4.61
CA SER A 251 -25.16 16.26 4.10
C SER A 251 -24.39 15.25 3.25
N LEU A 252 -23.60 15.74 2.30
CA LEU A 252 -22.58 14.94 1.60
C LEU A 252 -21.30 14.76 2.43
N ASN A 253 -21.21 15.37 3.61
CA ASN A 253 -20.03 15.30 4.46
C ASN A 253 -19.92 13.93 5.13
N ILE A 254 -18.70 13.39 5.11
CA ILE A 254 -18.33 12.17 5.83
C ILE A 254 -17.71 12.57 7.17
N SER A 255 -18.11 11.90 8.25
CA SER A 255 -17.50 12.04 9.57
C SER A 255 -16.94 10.73 10.10
N GLU A 256 -15.87 10.85 10.87
CA GLU A 256 -15.30 9.76 11.65
C GLU A 256 -16.20 9.46 12.87
N LEU A 257 -16.43 8.18 13.12
CA LEU A 257 -17.02 7.64 14.34
C LEU A 257 -16.00 6.75 15.03
N TYR A 258 -15.92 6.84 16.35
CA TYR A 258 -15.03 6.02 17.15
C TYR A 258 -15.83 4.95 17.88
N LYS A 259 -15.46 3.68 17.72
CA LYS A 259 -16.12 2.55 18.37
C LYS A 259 -15.12 1.74 19.21
N PRO A 260 -15.57 1.07 20.29
CA PRO A 260 -14.72 0.15 21.04
C PRO A 260 -14.10 -0.91 20.12
N LEU A 261 -12.86 -1.29 20.39
CA LEU A 261 -12.13 -2.28 19.60
C LEU A 261 -12.75 -3.68 19.72
N GLN A 262 -13.36 -4.15 18.64
CA GLN A 262 -14.01 -5.46 18.54
C GLN A 262 -13.40 -6.31 17.41
N ASP A 263 -12.99 -5.68 16.32
CA ASP A 263 -12.51 -6.32 15.11
C ASP A 263 -11.26 -7.20 15.34
N PRO A 264 -11.31 -8.49 14.99
CA PRO A 264 -10.23 -9.42 15.26
C PRO A 264 -8.96 -9.11 14.45
N LEU A 265 -9.11 -8.60 13.22
CA LEU A 265 -7.96 -8.33 12.36
C LEU A 265 -7.18 -7.10 12.82
N ILE A 266 -7.89 -6.05 13.27
CA ILE A 266 -7.27 -4.89 13.91
C ILE A 266 -6.57 -5.30 15.22
N LYS A 267 -7.22 -6.12 16.06
CA LYS A 267 -6.61 -6.62 17.31
C LYS A 267 -5.30 -7.36 17.06
N ARG A 268 -5.29 -8.29 16.09
CA ARG A 268 -4.06 -9.01 15.70
C ARG A 268 -2.96 -8.08 15.19
N CYS A 269 -3.30 -7.06 14.40
CA CYS A 269 -2.31 -6.07 13.98
C CYS A 269 -1.70 -5.31 15.17
N ILE A 270 -2.52 -4.93 16.15
CA ILE A 270 -2.05 -4.24 17.37
C ILE A 270 -1.10 -5.15 18.14
N GLU A 271 -1.47 -6.41 18.36
CA GLU A 271 -0.65 -7.40 19.06
C GLU A 271 0.73 -7.56 18.39
N ILE A 272 0.78 -7.72 17.05
CA ILE A 272 2.03 -7.84 16.30
C ILE A 272 2.90 -6.58 16.45
N VAL A 273 2.30 -5.39 16.33
CA VAL A 273 3.02 -4.12 16.46
C VAL A 273 3.55 -3.90 17.87
N ASP A 274 2.79 -4.30 18.89
CA ASP A 274 3.22 -4.14 20.27
C ASP A 274 4.32 -5.14 20.65
N LEU A 275 4.29 -6.37 20.12
CA LEU A 275 5.41 -7.32 20.23
C LEU A 275 6.71 -6.76 19.64
N GLU A 276 6.67 -6.10 18.48
CA GLU A 276 7.84 -5.45 17.88
C GLU A 276 8.43 -4.34 18.78
N ARG A 277 7.56 -3.57 19.44
CA ARG A 277 7.98 -2.53 20.40
C ARG A 277 8.65 -3.11 21.63
N GLU A 278 8.16 -4.22 22.15
CA GLU A 278 8.77 -4.90 23.28
C GLU A 278 10.17 -5.42 22.92
N HIS A 279 10.31 -6.10 21.78
CA HIS A 279 11.61 -6.59 21.30
C HIS A 279 12.62 -5.46 21.07
N SER A 280 12.19 -4.32 20.50
CA SER A 280 13.07 -3.18 20.24
C SER A 280 13.43 -2.37 21.51
N THR A 281 12.61 -2.42 22.56
CA THR A 281 12.86 -1.69 23.82
C THR A 281 13.76 -2.42 24.82
N HIS A 282 14.06 -3.72 24.60
CA HIS A 282 15.03 -4.46 25.42
C HIS A 282 16.46 -3.88 25.38
N GLY A 283 16.78 -2.99 24.42
CA GLY A 283 18.07 -2.27 24.35
C GLY A 283 18.08 -0.83 24.91
N ALA A 284 16.94 -0.23 25.30
CA ALA A 284 16.87 1.23 25.57
C ALA A 284 15.96 1.63 26.75
N ARG A 285 16.08 0.95 27.89
CA ARG A 285 15.19 1.12 29.07
C ARG A 285 15.17 2.53 29.68
N ALA A 286 16.24 3.31 29.60
CA ALA A 286 16.34 4.61 30.27
C ALA A 286 15.54 5.75 29.58
N ILE A 287 15.42 5.74 28.25
CA ILE A 287 14.74 6.80 27.47
C ILE A 287 13.21 6.62 27.51
N SER A 288 12.75 5.38 27.68
CA SER A 288 11.33 5.00 27.75
C SER A 288 10.61 5.58 28.98
N ALA A 289 11.23 5.51 30.16
CA ALA A 289 10.62 5.94 31.41
C ALA A 289 10.32 7.45 31.45
N ALA A 290 11.24 8.27 30.94
CA ALA A 290 11.03 9.71 30.82
C ALA A 290 9.84 10.01 29.88
N ARG A 291 9.81 9.43 28.66
CA ARG A 291 8.69 9.61 27.72
C ARG A 291 7.34 9.21 28.30
N SER A 292 7.30 8.11 29.06
CA SER A 292 6.08 7.64 29.75
C SER A 292 5.56 8.68 30.75
N MET A 293 6.42 9.27 31.58
CA MET A 293 6.00 10.31 32.53
C MET A 293 5.49 11.56 31.82
N TRP A 294 6.22 12.09 30.82
CA TRP A 294 5.79 13.27 30.05
C TRP A 294 4.46 13.04 29.31
N SER A 295 4.21 11.82 28.85
CA SER A 295 2.95 11.46 28.18
C SER A 295 1.73 11.46 29.10
N LYS A 296 1.93 11.23 30.42
CA LYS A 296 0.88 11.32 31.43
C LYS A 296 0.53 12.77 31.79
N PHE A 297 1.49 13.69 31.70
CA PHE A 297 1.27 15.11 32.00
C PHE A 297 0.75 15.92 30.81
N PHE A 298 0.98 15.46 29.57
CA PHE A 298 0.47 16.09 28.36
C PHE A 298 -0.28 15.07 27.50
N PRO A 299 -1.55 14.75 27.85
CA PRO A 299 -2.36 13.82 27.08
C PRO A 299 -2.53 14.37 25.65
N LYS A 300 -2.22 13.54 24.67
CA LYS A 300 -2.37 13.89 23.25
C LYS A 300 -3.08 12.76 22.51
N PRO A 301 -4.06 13.08 21.65
CA PRO A 301 -4.71 12.07 20.83
C PRO A 301 -3.69 11.39 19.92
N ARG A 302 -3.89 10.09 19.74
CA ARG A 302 -3.02 9.24 18.92
C ARG A 302 -3.82 8.63 17.80
N ARG A 303 -3.20 8.59 16.62
CA ARG A 303 -3.71 7.91 15.43
C ARG A 303 -2.65 6.95 14.94
N SER A 304 -3.07 5.77 14.54
CA SER A 304 -2.20 4.81 13.90
C SER A 304 -2.95 4.03 12.84
N TRP A 305 -2.29 3.80 11.73
CA TRP A 305 -2.76 2.92 10.68
C TRP A 305 -2.25 1.51 10.93
N MET A 306 -3.12 0.52 10.70
CA MET A 306 -2.88 -0.91 10.83
C MET A 306 -2.95 -1.53 9.42
N PRO A 307 -1.94 -2.30 9.01
CA PRO A 307 -1.88 -2.91 7.68
C PRO A 307 -2.74 -4.18 7.60
N THR A 308 -4.03 -4.04 7.89
CA THR A 308 -4.97 -5.17 8.01
C THR A 308 -5.13 -5.94 6.70
N GLY A 309 -5.18 -5.24 5.56
CA GLY A 309 -5.17 -5.87 4.24
C GLY A 309 -3.92 -6.70 3.98
N CYS A 310 -2.73 -6.16 4.31
CA CYS A 310 -1.47 -6.88 4.18
C CYS A 310 -1.43 -8.13 5.06
N LEU A 311 -1.84 -8.01 6.32
CA LEU A 311 -1.90 -9.14 7.24
C LEU A 311 -2.83 -10.24 6.69
N ARG A 312 -4.02 -9.86 6.24
CA ARG A 312 -4.98 -10.81 5.64
C ARG A 312 -4.40 -11.51 4.42
N LEU A 313 -3.82 -10.77 3.48
CA LEU A 313 -3.20 -11.35 2.28
C LEU A 313 -2.10 -12.35 2.66
N LEU A 314 -1.18 -11.96 3.54
CA LEU A 314 -0.07 -12.81 3.96
C LEU A 314 -0.54 -14.06 4.71
N GLU A 315 -1.57 -13.97 5.56
CA GLU A 315 -2.19 -15.13 6.22
C GLU A 315 -2.80 -16.09 5.19
N VAL A 316 -3.52 -15.56 4.20
CA VAL A 316 -4.14 -16.38 3.14
C VAL A 316 -3.10 -17.06 2.26
N LEU A 317 -2.05 -16.33 1.85
CA LEU A 317 -0.95 -16.88 1.06
C LEU A 317 -0.18 -17.94 1.85
N HIS A 318 0.14 -17.68 3.13
CA HIS A 318 0.83 -18.66 3.97
C HIS A 318 -0.01 -19.93 4.18
N GLY A 319 -1.33 -19.78 4.39
CA GLY A 319 -2.23 -20.92 4.55
C GLY A 319 -2.48 -21.71 3.26
N SER A 320 -2.47 -21.04 2.10
CA SER A 320 -2.77 -21.66 0.80
C SER A 320 -1.51 -22.22 0.10
N LEU A 321 -0.37 -21.55 0.28
CA LEU A 321 0.93 -21.83 -0.36
C LEU A 321 2.05 -21.92 0.70
N PRO A 322 1.99 -22.88 1.64
CA PRO A 322 2.91 -22.92 2.80
C PRO A 322 4.39 -23.11 2.44
N LYS A 323 4.71 -23.53 1.21
CA LYS A 323 6.09 -23.66 0.71
C LYS A 323 6.51 -22.54 -0.25
N MET A 324 5.83 -21.39 -0.22
CA MET A 324 6.19 -20.26 -1.05
C MET A 324 7.54 -19.64 -0.67
N SER A 325 8.29 -19.22 -1.68
CA SER A 325 9.36 -18.22 -1.55
C SER A 325 8.84 -16.89 -2.07
N LEU A 326 8.88 -15.85 -1.23
CA LEU A 326 8.29 -14.55 -1.54
C LEU A 326 9.34 -13.57 -2.10
N ILE A 327 9.03 -12.95 -3.23
CA ILE A 327 9.70 -11.75 -3.75
C ILE A 327 8.67 -10.62 -3.71
N ALA A 328 8.89 -9.64 -2.84
CA ALA A 328 8.05 -8.46 -2.74
C ALA A 328 8.89 -7.19 -2.91
N SER A 329 8.34 -6.20 -3.61
CA SER A 329 8.94 -4.87 -3.72
C SER A 329 7.85 -3.82 -3.61
N ASP A 330 8.04 -2.87 -2.70
CA ASP A 330 7.06 -1.84 -2.41
C ASP A 330 7.69 -0.60 -1.76
N PHE A 331 6.93 0.49 -1.64
CA PHE A 331 7.36 1.70 -0.99
C PHE A 331 7.17 1.63 0.52
N SER A 332 8.22 1.93 1.29
CA SER A 332 8.13 2.04 2.75
C SER A 332 7.91 3.47 3.25
N PHE A 333 8.32 4.47 2.45
CA PHE A 333 8.29 5.88 2.85
C PHE A 333 8.41 6.81 1.63
N LEU A 334 7.58 7.85 1.60
CA LEU A 334 7.73 8.99 0.69
C LEU A 334 7.76 10.29 1.51
N PRO A 335 8.80 11.13 1.37
CA PRO A 335 9.03 12.29 2.24
C PRO A 335 7.93 13.36 2.14
N ASP A 336 7.27 13.43 0.98
CA ASP A 336 6.28 14.48 0.68
C ASP A 336 4.83 14.05 0.98
N VAL A 337 4.62 12.77 1.33
CA VAL A 337 3.28 12.25 1.67
C VAL A 337 2.99 12.47 3.15
N ARG A 338 1.90 13.18 3.44
CA ARG A 338 1.49 13.51 4.82
C ARG A 338 0.04 13.13 5.09
N VAL A 339 -0.20 11.85 5.36
CA VAL A 339 -1.45 11.39 5.96
C VAL A 339 -1.28 11.37 7.49
N PRO A 340 -2.19 11.98 8.28
CA PRO A 340 -2.08 11.97 9.73
C PRO A 340 -2.10 10.55 10.34
N GLY A 341 -1.23 10.32 11.32
CA GLY A 341 -1.15 9.06 12.07
C GLY A 341 0.13 8.29 11.78
N ALA A 342 0.55 7.45 12.73
CA ALA A 342 1.70 6.58 12.54
C ALA A 342 1.40 5.50 11.48
N ARG A 343 2.41 5.12 10.69
CA ARG A 343 2.32 4.10 9.62
C ARG A 343 1.27 4.41 8.54
N ALA A 344 1.05 5.70 8.29
CA ALA A 344 0.06 6.13 7.33
C ALA A 344 0.29 5.50 5.95
N PRO A 345 -0.78 5.09 5.24
CA PRO A 345 -0.65 4.60 3.88
C PRO A 345 -0.11 5.73 2.97
N LEU A 346 0.51 5.33 1.88
CA LEU A 346 1.04 6.28 0.90
C LEU A 346 -0.09 6.73 -0.01
N VAL A 347 -0.26 8.05 -0.15
CA VAL A 347 -1.25 8.66 -1.04
C VAL A 347 -0.53 9.73 -1.85
N SER A 348 -0.44 9.51 -3.15
CA SER A 348 0.07 10.50 -4.11
C SER A 348 -1.07 11.14 -4.88
N THR A 349 -0.92 12.41 -5.27
CA THR A 349 -1.84 13.08 -6.19
C THR A 349 -1.10 13.52 -7.43
N LYS A 350 -1.79 13.71 -8.56
CA LYS A 350 -1.16 14.25 -9.76
C LYS A 350 -1.31 15.77 -9.80
N GLY A 351 -0.19 16.49 -9.79
CA GLY A 351 -0.11 17.91 -10.13
C GLY A 351 0.46 18.12 -11.52
N ALA A 352 -0.26 18.82 -12.41
CA ALA A 352 0.23 19.22 -13.75
C ALA A 352 0.81 18.08 -14.62
N GLY A 353 0.24 16.87 -14.53
CA GLY A 353 0.65 15.70 -15.31
C GLY A 353 1.73 14.83 -14.67
N VAL A 354 2.35 15.27 -13.58
CA VAL A 354 3.42 14.55 -12.86
C VAL A 354 2.88 14.07 -11.49
N PRO A 355 3.21 12.84 -11.04
CA PRO A 355 2.92 12.39 -9.67
C PRO A 355 3.65 13.29 -8.66
N THR A 356 2.91 13.79 -7.66
CA THR A 356 3.39 14.66 -6.56
C THR A 356 2.98 14.10 -5.21
#